data_AF-A0AAW1D3E5-F1
#
_entry.id   AF-A0AAW1D3E5-F1
#
_cell.length_a   1.000
_cell.length_b   1.000
_cell.length_c   1.000
_cell.angle_alpha   90.00
_cell.angle_beta   90.00
_cell.angle_gamma   90.00
#
_symmetry.space_group_name_H-M   'P 1'
#
loop_
_entity.id
_entity.type
_entity.pdbx_description
1 polymer ?
#
loop_
_entity_poly.entity_id
_entity_poly.type
_entity_poly.pdbx_seq_one_letter_code
_entity_poly.pdbx_strand_id
1 'polypeptide(L)' 'MSNATQVVLRRVGFNLSGNLSCEVTTDAPAFSTALVSKELMVIGMYNKSQ' A
#
# COMPACT_ATOMS: atom_id res chain seq x y z
N MET A 1 0.10 -2.25 17.94
CA MET A 1 -0.27 -3.37 17.06
C MET A 1 0.90 -3.61 16.12
N SER A 2 1.50 -4.80 16.11
CA SER A 2 2.59 -5.19 15.19
C SER A 2 2.23 -6.52 14.53
N ASN A 3 1.17 -6.51 13.72
CA ASN A 3 0.81 -7.56 12.75
C ASN A 3 -0.32 -7.05 11.83
N ALA A 4 -0.25 -5.77 11.45
CA ALA A 4 -1.25 -5.16 10.60
C ALA A 4 -0.95 -5.51 9.15
N THR A 5 -1.93 -6.07 8.45
CA THR A 5 -1.81 -6.48 7.04
C THR A 5 -2.52 -5.52 6.09
N GLN A 6 -3.18 -4.49 6.62
CA GLN A 6 -3.99 -3.55 5.85
C GLN A 6 -3.66 -2.11 6.21
N VAL A 7 -3.57 -1.28 5.18
CA VAL A 7 -3.38 0.16 5.28
C VAL A 7 -4.43 0.86 4.43
N VAL A 8 -4.92 2.00 4.91
CA VAL A 8 -5.88 2.83 4.17
C VAL A 8 -5.22 4.16 3.84
N LEU A 9 -5.02 4.41 2.55
CA LEU A 9 -4.52 5.67 2.04
C LEU A 9 -5.70 6.63 1.82
N ARG A 10 -5.62 7.83 2.40
CA ARG A 10 -6.67 8.86 2.28
C ARG A 10 -6.15 10.05 1.47
N ARG A 11 -7.04 10.71 0.72
CA ARG A 11 -6.71 11.88 -0.13
C ARG A 11 -5.62 11.54 -1.17
N VAL A 12 -5.79 10.42 -1.86
CA VAL A 12 -4.86 9.97 -2.90
C VAL A 12 -5.10 10.71 -4.21
N GLY A 13 -4.01 11.10 -4.90
CA GLY A 13 -4.04 11.67 -6.24
C GLY A 13 -3.58 10.67 -7.30
N PHE A 14 -3.78 10.99 -8.58
CA PHE A 14 -3.37 10.13 -9.69
C PHE A 14 -1.87 9.83 -9.74
N ASN A 15 -1.04 10.74 -9.21
CA ASN A 15 0.41 10.59 -9.11
C ASN A 15 0.87 9.48 -8.14
N LEU A 16 -0.03 8.93 -7.32
CA LEU A 16 0.28 7.80 -6.43
C LEU A 16 0.28 6.46 -7.17
N SER A 17 -0.15 6.43 -8.44
CA SER A 17 -0.12 5.21 -9.24
C SER A 17 1.33 4.73 -9.43
N GLY A 18 1.56 3.43 -9.28
CA GLY A 18 2.89 2.83 -9.38
C GLY A 18 3.08 1.65 -8.44
N ASN A 19 4.33 1.27 -8.20
CA ASN A 19 4.67 0.19 -7.27
C ASN A 19 4.66 0.70 -5.82
N LEU A 20 3.82 0.09 -4.99
CA LEU A 20 3.86 0.26 -3.55
C LEU A 20 4.46 -0.99 -2.93
N SER A 21 5.42 -0.79 -2.02
CA SER A 21 6.10 -1.86 -1.31
C SER A 21 5.72 -1.83 0.17
N CYS A 22 5.52 -3.01 0.74
CA CYS A 22 5.40 -3.21 2.18
C CYS A 22 6.63 -3.97 2.67
N GLU A 23 7.24 -3.47 3.74
CA GLU A 23 8.33 -4.13 4.43
C GLU A 23 7.84 -4.64 5.79
N VAL A 24 8.15 -5.89 6.10
CA VAL A 24 7.86 -6.51 7.39
C VAL A 24 9.18 -6.95 8.01
N THR A 25 9.47 -6.45 9.21
CA THR A 25 10.64 -6.83 9.99
C THR A 25 10.20 -7.52 11.26
N THR A 26 10.81 -8.67 11.52
CA THR A 26 10.63 -9.44 12.76
C THR A 26 11.76 -9.16 13.72
N ASP A 27 11.44 -9.11 15.01
CA ASP A 27 12.40 -8.88 16.09
C ASP A 27 13.09 -10.19 16.53
N ALA A 28 14.01 -10.09 17.49
CA ALA A 28 14.70 -11.23 18.08
C ALA A 28 13.74 -12.37 18.49
N PRO A 29 14.18 -13.64 18.39
CA PRO A 29 15.51 -14.10 18.02
C PRO A 29 15.71 -14.33 16.51
N ALA A 30 14.65 -14.26 15.72
CA ALA A 30 14.63 -14.67 14.32
C ALA A 30 14.56 -13.46 13.39
N PHE A 31 15.47 -12.49 13.57
CA PHE A 31 15.55 -11.28 12.77
C PHE A 31 15.43 -11.60 11.28
N SER A 32 14.35 -11.13 10.67
CA SER A 32 14.05 -11.36 9.26
C SER A 32 13.29 -10.18 8.70
N THR A 33 13.64 -9.80 7.47
CA THR A 33 12.99 -8.74 6.71
C THR A 33 12.42 -9.31 5.42
N ALA A 34 11.15 -9.01 5.15
CA ALA A 34 10.48 -9.36 3.91
C ALA A 34 9.99 -8.08 3.22
N LEU A 35 10.24 -7.97 1.91
CA LEU A 35 9.76 -6.87 1.07
C LEU A 35 8.83 -7.44 -0.01
N VAL A 36 7.63 -6.90 -0.11
CA VAL A 36 6.66 -7.27 -1.15
C VAL A 36 6.17 -6.02 -1.85
N SER A 37 6.24 -6.01 -3.17
CA SER A 37 5.77 -4.89 -4.01
C SER A 37 4.56 -5.30 -4.85
N LYS A 38 3.63 -4.37 -5.02
CA LYS A 38 2.54 -4.48 -5.99
C LYS A 38 2.31 -3.16 -6.71
N GLU A 39 1.94 -3.27 -7.99
CA GLU A 39 1.45 -2.13 -8.75
C GLU A 39 0.01 -1.79 -8.33
N LEU A 40 -0.23 -0.51 -8.06
CA LEU A 40 -1.56 0.05 -7.79
C LEU A 40 -1.82 1.21 -8.75
N MET A 41 -3.06 1.28 -9.25
CA MET A 41 -3.50 2.35 -10.15
C MET A 41 -4.63 3.13 -9.50
N VAL A 42 -4.50 4.46 -9.45
CA VAL A 42 -5.58 5.35 -9.02
C VAL A 42 -6.42 5.71 -10.23
N ILE A 43 -7.69 5.31 -10.20
CA ILE A 43 -8.64 5.60 -11.28
C ILE A 43 -9.67 6.64 -10.82
N GLY A 44 -9.98 7.58 -11.71
CA GLY A 44 -11.05 8.55 -11.49
C GLY A 44 -12.37 7.99 -12.01
N MET A 45 -13.42 8.03 -11.19
CA MET A 45 -14.76 7.73 -11.67
C MET A 45 -15.37 9.00 -12.26
N TYR A 46 -15.67 8.99 -13.55
CA TYR A 46 -16.50 10.03 -14.16
C TYR A 46 -17.97 9.58 -14.13
N ASN A 47 -18.77 10.21 -13.27
CA ASN A 47 -20.22 10.00 -13.26
C ASN A 47 -20.89 11.01 -14.20
N LYS A 48 -21.45 10.54 -15.33
CA LYS A 48 -22.28 11.33 -16.24
C LYS A 48 -23.69 11.56 -15.68
N SER A 49 -23.80 12.38 -14.64
CA SER A 49 -25.09 12.90 -14.17
C SER A 49 -24.99 14.38 -13.80
N GLN A 50 -24.54 15.19 -14.77
CA GLN A 50 -24.91 16.61 -14.88
C GLN A 50 -25.63 16.80 -16.20
#